data_AF-A0A944ELA2-F1
#
_entry.id   AF-A0A944ELA2-F1
#
_cell.length_a   1.000
_cell.length_b   1.000
_cell.length_c   1.000
_cell.angle_alpha   90.00
_cell.angle_beta   90.00
_cell.angle_gamma   90.00
#
_symmetry.space_group_name_H-M   'P 1'
#
loop_
_entity.id
_entity.type
_entity.pdbx_description
1 polymer ?
#
loop_
_entity_poly.entity_id
_entity_poly.type
_entity_poly.pdbx_seq_one_letter_code
_entity_poly.pdbx_strand_id
1 'polypeptide(L)' 'MAEAALLATEYGSSVPQLLHKHGYGPGHSVTTRAVDSGAWQQCPSCDYVGAPVSIRNHDKKAHRTEQ' A
#
# COMPACT_ATOMS: atom_id res chain seq x y z
N MET A 1 -14.06 -13.05 5.78
CA MET A 1 -15.22 -12.27 6.30
C MET A 1 -14.91 -11.46 7.56
N ALA A 2 -13.83 -11.72 8.30
CA ALA A 2 -13.53 -10.99 9.55
C ALA A 2 -13.09 -9.53 9.33
N GLU A 3 -12.25 -9.26 8.32
CA GLU A 3 -11.68 -7.93 8.09
C GLU A 3 -12.73 -6.88 7.73
N ALA A 4 -13.69 -7.23 6.86
CA ALA A 4 -14.76 -6.32 6.47
C ALA A 4 -15.71 -6.00 7.64
N ALA A 5 -16.00 -6.99 8.50
CA ALA A 5 -16.80 -6.77 9.71
C ALA A 5 -16.07 -5.88 10.72
N LEU A 6 -14.77 -6.11 10.93
CA LEU A 6 -13.92 -5.25 11.76
C LEU A 6 -13.91 -3.81 11.25
N LEU A 7 -13.70 -3.62 9.93
CA LEU A 7 -13.71 -2.29 9.30
C LEU A 7 -15.03 -1.56 9.52
N ALA A 8 -16.16 -2.26 9.36
CA ALA A 8 -17.48 -1.69 9.58
C ALA A 8 -17.70 -1.30 11.06
N THR A 9 -17.38 -2.18 12.00
CA THR A 9 -17.66 -1.97 13.43
C THR A 9 -16.73 -0.94 14.07
N GLU A 10 -15.44 -0.95 13.75
CA GLU A 10 -14.46 -0.11 14.43
C GLU A 10 -14.10 1.18 13.70
N TYR A 11 -14.35 1.22 12.39
CA TYR A 11 -13.86 2.28 11.50
C TYR A 11 -14.91 2.78 10.52
N GLY A 12 -16.19 2.41 10.68
CA GLY A 12 -17.28 2.86 9.80
C GLY A 12 -17.05 2.52 8.33
N SER A 13 -16.38 1.41 8.04
CA SER A 13 -15.95 1.00 6.70
C SER A 13 -15.01 2.01 6.01
N SER A 14 -14.34 2.88 6.78
CA SER A 14 -13.45 3.92 6.29
C SER A 14 -11.99 3.55 6.52
N VAL A 15 -11.30 3.18 5.43
CA VAL A 15 -9.85 2.95 5.44
C VAL A 15 -9.08 4.19 5.91
N PRO A 16 -9.40 5.43 5.50
CA PRO A 16 -8.74 6.62 6.04
C PRO A 16 -8.87 6.75 7.58
N GLN A 17 -10.04 6.45 8.15
CA GLN A 17 -10.20 6.47 9.61
C GLN A 17 -9.39 5.38 10.31
N LEU A 18 -9.30 4.19 9.71
CA LEU A 18 -8.39 3.14 10.20
C LEU A 18 -6.95 3.65 10.23
N LEU A 19 -6.45 4.15 9.11
CA LEU A 19 -5.07 4.62 9.01
C LEU A 19 -4.79 5.73 10.04
N HIS A 20 -5.72 6.69 10.17
CA HIS A 20 -5.62 7.76 11.16
C HIS A 20 -5.57 7.24 12.60
N LYS A 21 -6.43 6.29 12.96
CA LYS A 21 -6.45 5.68 14.31
C LYS A 21 -5.15 4.93 14.63
N HIS A 22 -4.49 4.37 13.61
CA HIS A 22 -3.18 3.71 13.72
C HIS A 22 -2.00 4.69 13.58
N GLY A 23 -2.26 6.00 13.63
CA GLY A 23 -1.25 7.05 13.68
C GLY A 23 -0.72 7.50 12.32
N TYR A 24 -1.26 7.00 11.22
CA TYR A 24 -0.87 7.42 9.87
C TYR A 24 -1.62 8.70 9.45
N GLY A 25 -0.94 9.56 8.70
CA GLY A 25 -1.49 10.84 8.26
C GLY A 25 -0.42 11.76 7.67
N PRO A 26 -0.71 13.06 7.55
CA PRO A 26 0.30 14.04 7.16
C PRO A 26 1.53 13.94 8.06
N GLY A 27 2.71 13.72 7.48
CA GLY A 27 3.96 13.53 8.21
C GLY A 27 4.23 12.10 8.72
N HIS A 28 3.27 11.18 8.62
CA HIS A 28 3.46 9.76 8.95
C HIS A 28 2.84 8.86 7.87
N SER A 29 3.60 8.63 6.81
CA SER A 29 3.14 7.92 5.61
C SER A 29 3.16 6.40 5.77
N VAL A 30 2.07 5.75 5.35
CA VAL A 30 1.96 4.28 5.29
C VAL A 30 2.97 3.71 4.30
N THR A 31 3.12 4.32 3.12
CA THR A 31 3.98 3.80 2.05
C THR A 31 5.44 3.87 2.46
N THR A 32 5.87 5.00 3.04
CA THR A 32 7.22 5.19 3.57
C THR A 32 7.52 4.14 4.65
N ARG A 33 6.63 4.00 5.64
CA ARG A 33 6.79 3.01 6.70
C ARG A 33 6.86 1.57 6.16
N ALA A 34 6.03 1.24 5.18
CA ALA A 34 6.01 -0.09 4.56
C ALA A 34 7.29 -0.39 3.77
N VAL A 35 7.88 0.61 3.12
CA VAL A 35 9.20 0.46 2.45
C VAL A 35 10.32 0.35 3.47
N ASP A 36 10.36 1.21 4.48
CA ASP A 36 11.41 1.22 5.51
C ASP A 36 11.46 -0.10 6.31
N SER A 37 10.30 -0.74 6.51
CA SER A 37 10.20 -2.05 7.15
C SER A 37 10.52 -3.23 6.23
N GLY A 38 10.76 -2.98 4.94
CA GLY A 38 11.02 -4.01 3.93
C GLY A 38 9.79 -4.81 3.49
N ALA A 39 8.59 -4.46 3.97
CA ALA A 39 7.35 -5.14 3.57
C ALA A 39 6.99 -4.82 2.11
N TRP A 40 7.24 -3.57 1.69
CA TRP A 40 7.01 -3.07 0.34
C TRP A 40 8.32 -2.66 -0.33
N GLN A 41 8.28 -2.56 -1.65
CA GLN A 41 9.41 -2.16 -2.48
C GLN A 41 8.96 -1.04 -3.42
N GLN A 42 9.89 -0.13 -3.75
CA GLN A 42 9.70 0.83 -4.83
C GLN A 42 10.09 0.18 -6.17
N CYS A 43 9.32 0.48 -7.23
CA CYS A 43 9.66 0.07 -8.58
C CYS A 43 10.99 0.70 -9.01
N PRO A 44 11.91 -0.05 -9.65
CA PRO A 44 13.19 0.52 -10.11
C PRO A 44 13.04 1.53 -11.25
N SER A 45 11.88 1.58 -11.93
CA SER A 45 11.66 2.35 -13.15
C SER A 45 10.69 3.53 -12.98
N CYS A 46 9.95 3.60 -11.87
CA CYS A 46 9.02 4.69 -11.56
C CYS A 46 8.70 4.78 -10.06
N ASP A 47 7.88 5.76 -9.66
CA ASP A 47 7.53 6.01 -8.25
C ASP A 47 6.46 5.06 -7.68
N TYR A 48 6.08 4.00 -8.39
CA TYR A 48 5.12 3.02 -7.88
C TYR A 48 5.71 2.21 -6.72
N VAL A 49 4.95 2.10 -5.63
CA VAL A 49 5.34 1.35 -4.42
C VAL A 49 4.29 0.29 -4.13
N GLY A 50 4.73 -0.90 -3.74
CA GLY A 50 3.81 -1.94 -3.28
C GLY A 50 4.52 -3.20 -2.79
N ALA A 51 3.73 -4.21 -2.45
CA ALA A 51 4.27 -5.52 -2.09
C ALA A 51 5.08 -6.13 -3.26
N PRO A 52 6.05 -7.03 -3.00
CA PRO A 52 6.92 -7.61 -4.04
C PRO A 52 6.17 -8.23 -5.21
N VAL A 53 5.03 -8.90 -4.95
CA VAL A 53 4.16 -9.45 -6.00
C VAL A 53 3.57 -8.35 -6.88
N SER A 54 3.10 -7.26 -6.26
CA SER A 54 2.56 -6.10 -6.97
C SER A 54 3.62 -5.43 -7.83
N ILE A 55 4.87 -5.29 -7.35
CA ILE A 55 5.97 -4.73 -8.15
C ILE A 55 6.28 -5.60 -9.37
N ARG A 56 6.38 -6.93 -9.22
CA ARG A 56 6.59 -7.83 -10.37
C ARG A 56 5.46 -7.74 -11.41
N ASN A 57 4.23 -7.60 -10.95
CA ASN A 57 3.08 -7.48 -11.84
C ASN A 57 3.01 -6.10 -12.50
N HIS A 58 3.36 -5.06 -11.75
CA HIS A 58 3.45 -3.69 -12.24
C HIS A 58 4.51 -3.59 -13.33
N ASP A 59 5.73 -4.05 -13.06
CA ASP A 59 6.85 -4.03 -14.01
C ASP A 59 6.47 -4.66 -15.37
N LYS A 60 5.89 -5.87 -15.33
CA LYS A 60 5.39 -6.55 -16.53
C LYS A 60 4.32 -5.75 -17.29
N LYS A 61 3.47 -4.99 -16.61
CA LYS A 61 2.33 -4.31 -17.26
C LYS A 61 2.65 -2.89 -17.69
N ALA A 62 3.45 -2.17 -16.91
CA ALA A 62 3.73 -0.75 -17.07
C ALA A 62 5.05 -0.47 -17.76
N HIS A 63 6.01 -1.40 -17.72
CA HIS A 63 7.38 -1.20 -18.24
C HIS A 63 7.81 -2.24 -19.26
N ARG A 64 6.91 -3.14 -19.67
CA ARG A 64 7.14 -3.96 -20.85
C ARG A 64 7.06 -3.03 -22.05
N THR A 65 8.22 -2.56 -22.50
CA THR A 65 8.39 -2.03 -23.85
C THR A 65 7.77 -3.05 -24.80
N GLU A 66 6.82 -2.62 -25.62
CA GLU A 66 6.34 -3.43 -26.74
C GLU A 66 7.59 -3.82 -27.55
N GLN A 67 7.91 -5.11 -27.57
CA GLN A 67 8.87 -5.70 -28.50
C GLN A 67 8.09 -6.45 -29.57
#